data_AF-A0A3D0M4E4-F1
#
_entry.id   AF-A0A3D0M4E4-F1
#
_cell.length_a   1.000
_cell.length_b   1.000
_cell.length_c   1.000
_cell.angle_alpha   90.00
_cell.angle_beta   90.00
_cell.angle_gamma   90.00
#
_symmetry.space_group_name_H-M   'P 1'
#
loop_
_entity.id
_entity.type
_entity.pdbx_description
1 polymer ?
#
loop_
_entity_poly.entity_id
_entity_poly.type
_entity_poly.pdbx_seq_one_letter_code
_entity_poly.pdbx_strand_id
1 'polypeptide(L)'
;MNPSKTDGGRLITYENCESETAIQEFILMQNQYEEITGRPIIRNYKDAKKQSSVLITMRQSFAPNEVDADTAHVIGCELAKRFFGNGAKYQYVVATHINAHCIHNHITWNVVSDNLTKFKEDLSAHQRMQSISDKLCEEYGLSIVVPNPNRDKRHRYTWINPKSYRTYIKNDIDRCIEKAKTYEEFLALMSEDYFCKTSGKYLAFRHRTNGQKRNIRVYTLGEAYRESAIRQRIASGIFIPVQETAQPQTYSQQLRDIQNMFHTKGVLRENKIKSYKDFASIISRIADQSLDLQTSMRTLETRMDNLQEITDSFDVLEKNQPVMDELDAALLKDRYRLQHRDSITAYQTAAAILQKHRINAKDDSSRKKYQALFQDASGKLETLWKQYDSLQAELQKISEAKRTIEKVYTEEKTQGGILNER
;
A
#
# COMPACT_ATOMS: atom_id res chain seq x y z
N MET A 1 -11.66 -19.43 17.22
CA MET A 1 -10.28 -19.26 16.67
C MET A 1 -9.58 -20.62 16.64
N ASN A 2 -8.46 -20.81 15.93
CA ASN A 2 -7.80 -22.14 15.86
C ASN A 2 -6.74 -22.30 16.98
N PRO A 3 -6.94 -23.20 17.96
CA PRO A 3 -6.03 -23.36 19.10
C PRO A 3 -4.61 -23.76 18.69
N SER A 4 -4.43 -24.51 17.59
CA SER A 4 -3.11 -24.93 17.12
C SER A 4 -2.26 -23.78 16.58
N LYS A 5 -2.88 -22.62 16.31
CA LYS A 5 -2.18 -21.43 15.83
C LYS A 5 -1.82 -20.45 16.94
N THR A 6 -2.42 -20.58 18.11
CA THR A 6 -2.46 -19.58 19.19
C THR A 6 -1.91 -20.13 20.50
N ASP A 7 -0.99 -21.10 20.43
CA ASP A 7 -0.38 -21.76 21.58
C ASP A 7 -1.44 -22.34 22.54
N GLY A 8 -2.34 -23.17 22.00
CA GLY A 8 -3.43 -23.78 22.79
C GLY A 8 -4.52 -22.80 23.21
N GLY A 9 -4.56 -21.59 22.66
CA GLY A 9 -5.49 -20.52 23.02
C GLY A 9 -4.92 -19.50 24.00
N ARG A 10 -3.69 -19.69 24.49
CA ARG A 10 -3.00 -18.76 25.41
C ARG A 10 -2.79 -17.38 24.81
N LEU A 11 -2.56 -17.31 23.50
CA LEU A 11 -2.28 -16.06 22.79
C LEU A 11 -3.54 -15.44 22.19
N ILE A 12 -4.62 -15.44 22.96
CA ILE A 12 -5.91 -14.84 22.61
C ILE A 12 -6.31 -13.90 23.75
N THR A 13 -6.47 -12.62 23.43
CA THR A 13 -7.01 -11.60 24.33
C THR A 13 -8.23 -10.97 23.69
N TYR A 14 -9.22 -10.62 24.49
CA TYR A 14 -10.47 -10.03 24.03
C TYR A 14 -10.92 -8.91 24.95
N GLU A 15 -11.76 -8.02 24.43
CA GLU A 15 -12.30 -6.88 25.16
C GLU A 15 -13.76 -6.66 24.73
N ASN A 16 -14.64 -6.46 25.71
CA ASN A 16 -16.09 -6.28 25.53
C ASN A 16 -16.83 -7.44 24.80
N CYS A 17 -16.18 -8.59 24.63
CA CYS A 17 -16.78 -9.85 24.19
C CYS A 17 -15.94 -11.03 24.67
N GLU A 18 -16.45 -12.25 24.63
CA GLU A 18 -15.66 -13.46 24.91
C GLU A 18 -15.10 -14.05 23.62
N SER A 19 -13.86 -14.56 23.64
CA SER A 19 -13.21 -15.05 22.41
C SER A 19 -13.94 -16.20 21.70
N GLU A 20 -14.63 -17.07 22.45
CA GLU A 20 -15.37 -18.21 21.92
C GLU A 20 -16.72 -17.80 21.31
N THR A 21 -17.36 -16.77 21.87
CA THR A 21 -18.69 -16.29 21.48
C THR A 21 -18.68 -14.93 20.78
N ALA A 22 -17.49 -14.39 20.47
CA ALA A 22 -17.31 -13.05 19.92
C ALA A 22 -18.19 -12.80 18.69
N ILE A 23 -18.32 -13.78 17.78
CA ILE A 23 -19.16 -13.63 16.59
C ILE A 23 -20.64 -13.48 16.97
N GLN A 24 -21.14 -14.31 17.89
CA GLN A 24 -22.51 -14.28 18.38
C GLN A 24 -22.80 -12.96 19.11
N GLU A 25 -21.87 -12.50 19.93
CA GLU A 25 -21.98 -11.23 20.65
C GLU A 25 -21.92 -10.03 19.71
N PHE A 26 -21.07 -10.08 18.67
CA PHE A 26 -21.02 -9.05 17.64
C PHE A 26 -22.38 -8.95 16.94
N ILE A 27 -22.93 -10.11 16.55
CA ILE A 27 -24.25 -10.24 15.93
C ILE A 27 -25.35 -9.68 16.83
N LEU A 28 -25.28 -9.94 18.14
CA LEU A 28 -26.26 -9.44 19.11
C LEU A 28 -26.23 -7.90 19.19
N MET A 29 -25.05 -7.30 19.35
CA MET A 29 -24.90 -5.84 19.36
C MET A 29 -25.31 -5.21 18.03
N GLN A 30 -25.04 -5.89 16.91
CA GLN A 30 -25.50 -5.46 15.59
C GLN A 30 -27.03 -5.51 15.47
N ASN A 31 -27.70 -6.55 15.98
CA ASN A 31 -29.16 -6.62 16.00
C ASN A 31 -29.75 -5.47 16.82
N GLN A 32 -29.21 -5.18 18.00
CA GLN A 32 -29.62 -4.05 18.83
C GLN A 32 -29.45 -2.72 18.10
N TYR A 33 -28.32 -2.53 17.40
CA TYR A 33 -28.11 -1.37 16.54
C TYR A 33 -29.16 -1.28 15.42
N GLU A 34 -29.52 -2.38 14.77
CA GLU A 34 -30.56 -2.41 13.74
C GLU A 34 -31.93 -2.05 14.30
N GLU A 35 -32.30 -2.62 15.44
CA GLU A 35 -33.57 -2.37 16.14
C GLU A 35 -33.70 -0.89 16.55
N ILE A 36 -32.64 -0.33 17.15
CA ILE A 36 -32.67 1.04 17.70
C ILE A 36 -32.55 2.08 16.57
N THR A 37 -31.65 1.87 15.62
CA THR A 37 -31.36 2.89 14.58
C THR A 37 -32.18 2.70 13.30
N GLY A 38 -32.83 1.55 13.13
CA GLY A 38 -33.50 1.15 11.89
C GLY A 38 -32.55 0.91 10.71
N ARG A 39 -31.23 0.96 10.91
CA ARG A 39 -30.23 0.84 9.85
C ARG A 39 -29.70 -0.59 9.78
N PRO A 40 -29.89 -1.33 8.69
CA PRO A 40 -29.44 -2.71 8.60
C PRO A 40 -27.90 -2.83 8.56
N ILE A 41 -27.39 -3.90 9.15
CA ILE A 41 -26.04 -4.44 9.02
C ILE A 41 -26.17 -5.66 8.13
N ILE A 42 -25.99 -5.46 6.83
CA ILE A 42 -26.33 -6.49 5.86
C ILE A 42 -25.37 -7.68 5.97
N ARG A 43 -25.87 -8.82 6.46
CA ARG A 43 -25.16 -10.10 6.62
C ARG A 43 -25.16 -10.98 5.37
N ASN A 44 -25.88 -10.58 4.32
CA ASN A 44 -26.25 -11.48 3.23
C ASN A 44 -25.28 -11.40 2.03
N TYR A 45 -24.32 -12.33 1.97
CA TYR A 45 -23.33 -12.43 0.89
C TYR A 45 -23.92 -12.76 -0.50
N LYS A 46 -25.19 -13.19 -0.58
CA LYS A 46 -25.87 -13.53 -1.84
C LYS A 46 -26.25 -12.31 -2.68
N ASP A 47 -26.37 -11.16 -2.04
CA ASP A 47 -26.82 -9.94 -2.70
C ASP A 47 -25.65 -8.96 -2.78
N ALA A 48 -24.87 -8.99 -3.88
CA ALA A 48 -23.65 -8.18 -4.08
C ALA A 48 -23.85 -6.64 -4.02
N LYS A 49 -25.06 -6.18 -3.62
CA LYS A 49 -25.66 -4.84 -3.69
C LYS A 49 -25.58 -4.15 -2.35
N LYS A 50 -25.45 -4.96 -1.31
CA LYS A 50 -25.53 -4.59 0.08
C LYS A 50 -24.53 -5.46 0.82
N GLN A 51 -23.24 -5.22 0.58
CA GLN A 51 -22.20 -5.80 1.42
C GLN A 51 -22.01 -4.83 2.59
N SER A 52 -22.35 -5.25 3.80
CA SER A 52 -21.81 -4.64 5.01
C SER A 52 -20.83 -5.63 5.61
N SER A 53 -19.67 -5.14 6.03
CA SER A 53 -18.74 -5.94 6.82
C SER A 53 -19.46 -6.34 8.12
N VAL A 54 -19.46 -7.63 8.46
CA VAL A 54 -20.00 -8.14 9.74
C VAL A 54 -18.96 -7.98 10.84
N LEU A 55 -17.68 -7.98 10.46
CA LEU A 55 -16.54 -7.71 11.31
C LEU A 55 -15.43 -7.13 10.43
N ILE A 56 -14.47 -6.48 11.05
CA ILE A 56 -13.24 -6.05 10.37
C ILE A 56 -12.10 -6.81 11.01
N THR A 57 -11.15 -7.24 10.18
CA THR A 57 -9.94 -7.90 10.63
C THR A 57 -8.71 -7.18 10.08
N MET A 58 -7.70 -7.02 10.92
CA MET A 58 -6.41 -6.45 10.57
C MET A 58 -5.32 -7.43 10.97
N ARG A 59 -4.28 -7.52 10.14
CA ARG A 59 -3.10 -8.34 10.41
C ARG A 59 -1.86 -7.46 10.60
N GLN A 60 -1.22 -7.56 11.75
CA GLN A 60 0.10 -6.99 12.03
C GLN A 60 1.12 -8.13 11.95
N SER A 61 2.19 -7.97 11.16
CA SER A 61 3.19 -9.01 10.95
C SER A 61 4.57 -8.48 11.31
N PHE A 62 5.38 -9.31 11.94
CA PHE A 62 6.74 -8.99 12.36
C PHE A 62 7.75 -9.71 11.45
N ALA A 63 8.98 -9.21 11.37
CA ALA A 63 10.02 -9.89 10.61
C ALA A 63 10.31 -11.28 11.23
N PRO A 64 10.73 -12.26 10.42
CA PRO A 64 11.10 -13.56 10.97
C PRO A 64 12.17 -13.43 12.06
N ASN A 65 12.00 -14.17 13.17
CA ASN A 65 12.92 -14.23 14.31
C ASN A 65 13.18 -12.89 15.03
N GLU A 66 12.36 -11.87 14.78
CA GLU A 66 12.52 -10.54 15.36
C GLU A 66 11.85 -10.39 16.73
N VAL A 67 10.75 -11.12 16.94
CA VAL A 67 9.93 -11.03 18.15
C VAL A 67 9.52 -12.43 18.59
N ASP A 68 9.42 -12.65 19.90
CA ASP A 68 8.82 -13.86 20.46
C ASP A 68 7.28 -13.76 20.49
N ALA A 69 6.63 -14.89 20.74
CA ALA A 69 5.18 -15.00 20.70
C ALA A 69 4.45 -14.15 21.76
N ASP A 70 5.01 -14.05 22.96
CA ASP A 70 4.42 -13.31 24.07
C ASP A 70 4.56 -11.80 23.85
N THR A 71 5.75 -11.34 23.46
CA THR A 71 5.98 -9.94 23.13
C THR A 71 5.13 -9.51 21.93
N ALA A 72 5.04 -10.34 20.89
CA ALA A 72 4.15 -10.06 19.75
C ALA A 72 2.68 -9.91 20.19
N HIS A 73 2.23 -10.77 21.10
CA HIS A 73 0.87 -10.70 21.64
C HIS A 73 0.62 -9.42 22.46
N VAL A 74 1.57 -9.06 23.33
CA VAL A 74 1.53 -7.81 24.11
C VAL A 74 1.44 -6.60 23.18
N ILE A 75 2.29 -6.53 22.15
CA ILE A 75 2.26 -5.46 21.16
C ILE A 75 0.91 -5.40 20.44
N GLY A 76 0.34 -6.55 20.06
CA GLY A 76 -0.99 -6.62 19.44
C GLY A 76 -2.10 -6.11 20.34
N CYS A 77 -2.03 -6.42 21.64
CA CYS A 77 -2.98 -5.94 22.64
C CYS A 77 -2.85 -4.44 22.87
N GLU A 78 -1.63 -3.91 22.95
CA GLU A 78 -1.38 -2.47 23.05
C GLU A 78 -1.86 -1.73 21.81
N LEU A 79 -1.64 -2.28 20.62
CA LEU A 79 -2.12 -1.72 19.36
C LEU A 79 -3.64 -1.59 19.38
N ALA A 80 -4.36 -2.66 19.77
CA ALA A 80 -5.81 -2.61 19.91
C ALA A 80 -6.25 -1.56 20.93
N LYS A 81 -5.64 -1.54 22.12
CA LYS A 81 -5.96 -0.57 23.18
C LYS A 81 -5.74 0.87 22.73
N ARG A 82 -4.60 1.19 22.10
CA ARG A 82 -4.32 2.54 21.59
C ARG A 82 -5.23 2.93 20.43
N PHE A 83 -5.60 1.98 19.56
CA PHE A 83 -6.46 2.24 18.41
C PHE A 83 -7.92 2.52 18.81
N PHE A 84 -8.45 1.77 19.79
CA PHE A 84 -9.83 1.91 20.27
C PHE A 84 -9.97 2.82 21.51
N GLY A 85 -8.88 3.15 22.20
CA GLY A 85 -8.91 3.81 23.52
C GLY A 85 -9.37 5.28 23.52
N ASN A 86 -9.36 5.96 22.37
CA ASN A 86 -9.70 7.39 22.27
C ASN A 86 -11.08 7.66 21.64
N GLY A 87 -12.05 6.74 21.80
CA GLY A 87 -13.37 6.87 21.18
C GLY A 87 -14.42 5.92 21.73
N ALA A 88 -15.42 5.61 20.90
CA ALA A 88 -16.45 4.63 21.24
C ALA A 88 -15.84 3.25 21.50
N LYS A 89 -16.38 2.48 22.44
CA LYS A 89 -15.84 1.17 22.79
C LYS A 89 -16.29 0.15 21.75
N TYR A 90 -15.34 -0.64 21.28
CA TYR A 90 -15.58 -1.73 20.36
C TYR A 90 -15.36 -3.06 21.05
N GLN A 91 -16.11 -4.06 20.61
CA GLN A 91 -15.83 -5.45 20.94
C GLN A 91 -14.75 -5.95 19.99
N TYR A 92 -13.66 -6.49 20.51
CA TYR A 92 -12.55 -6.97 19.69
C TYR A 92 -11.83 -8.16 20.31
N VAL A 93 -11.16 -8.93 19.45
CA VAL A 93 -10.30 -10.05 19.81
C VAL A 93 -8.96 -9.90 19.11
N VAL A 94 -7.88 -10.03 19.87
CA VAL A 94 -6.49 -10.10 19.42
C VAL A 94 -6.04 -11.55 19.50
N ALA A 95 -5.52 -12.09 18.40
CA ALA A 95 -5.00 -13.45 18.35
C ALA A 95 -3.65 -13.50 17.65
N THR A 96 -2.64 -14.05 18.32
CA THR A 96 -1.28 -14.13 17.77
C THR A 96 -1.06 -15.50 17.18
N HIS A 97 -0.68 -15.54 15.91
CA HIS A 97 -0.36 -16.76 15.19
C HIS A 97 1.14 -17.01 15.17
N ILE A 98 1.53 -18.21 15.61
CA ILE A 98 2.93 -18.68 15.66
C ILE A 98 3.22 -19.83 14.67
N ASN A 99 2.22 -20.27 13.92
CA ASN A 99 2.29 -21.46 13.07
C ASN A 99 2.79 -21.18 11.64
N ALA A 100 3.30 -19.98 11.37
CA ALA A 100 3.77 -19.52 10.08
C ALA A 100 5.20 -18.99 10.18
N HIS A 101 5.84 -18.73 9.03
CA HIS A 101 7.21 -18.22 9.00
C HIS A 101 7.38 -16.90 9.79
N CYS A 102 6.38 -16.02 9.75
CA CYS A 102 6.35 -14.79 10.52
C CYS A 102 5.27 -14.91 11.61
N ILE A 103 5.64 -14.55 12.84
CA ILE A 103 4.66 -14.30 13.90
C ILE A 103 3.82 -13.10 13.48
N HIS A 104 2.51 -13.20 13.68
CA HIS A 104 1.60 -12.12 13.31
C HIS A 104 0.34 -12.10 14.19
N ASN A 105 -0.13 -10.90 14.48
CA ASN A 105 -1.37 -10.66 15.21
C ASN A 105 -2.53 -10.51 14.24
N HIS A 106 -3.68 -11.10 14.58
CA HIS A 106 -4.98 -10.79 14.00
C HIS A 106 -5.78 -10.00 15.03
N ILE A 107 -6.17 -8.78 14.68
CA ILE A 107 -7.09 -7.97 15.47
C ILE A 107 -8.41 -7.95 14.74
N THR A 108 -9.45 -8.53 15.35
CA THR A 108 -10.78 -8.64 14.77
C THR A 108 -11.79 -7.93 15.65
N TRP A 109 -12.58 -7.02 15.10
CA TRP A 109 -13.53 -6.22 15.88
C TRP A 109 -14.90 -6.10 15.23
N ASN A 110 -15.89 -5.80 16.07
CA ASN A 110 -17.25 -5.51 15.65
C ASN A 110 -17.28 -4.21 14.85
N VAL A 111 -18.07 -4.18 13.77
CA VAL A 111 -18.30 -2.95 12.99
C VAL A 111 -19.15 -1.92 13.72
N VAL A 112 -19.80 -2.29 14.82
CA VAL A 112 -20.60 -1.41 15.67
C VAL A 112 -19.89 -1.19 16.99
N SER A 113 -19.94 0.05 17.48
CA SER A 113 -19.51 0.42 18.83
C SER A 113 -20.68 0.40 19.83
N ASP A 114 -20.34 0.43 21.11
CA ASP A 114 -21.27 0.65 22.23
C ASP A 114 -22.22 1.85 22.05
N ASN A 115 -21.75 2.93 21.42
CA ASN A 115 -22.52 4.13 21.13
C ASN A 115 -23.45 3.99 19.91
N LEU A 116 -23.67 2.78 19.41
CA LEU A 116 -24.49 2.49 18.24
C LEU A 116 -24.04 3.28 17.00
N THR A 117 -22.72 3.39 16.81
CA THR A 117 -22.15 3.97 15.60
C THR A 117 -21.32 2.94 14.86
N LYS A 118 -21.40 2.98 13.52
CA LYS A 118 -20.59 2.10 12.67
C LYS A 118 -19.16 2.62 12.58
N PHE A 119 -18.21 1.70 12.67
CA PHE A 119 -16.81 1.96 12.41
C PHE A 119 -16.62 2.51 10.99
N LYS A 120 -15.82 3.57 10.87
CA LYS A 120 -15.55 4.24 9.60
C LYS A 120 -14.22 3.75 9.03
N GLU A 121 -14.29 2.81 8.10
CA GLU A 121 -13.14 2.33 7.32
C GLU A 121 -12.74 3.38 6.26
N ASP A 122 -11.97 4.38 6.66
CA ASP A 122 -11.38 5.35 5.74
C ASP A 122 -9.85 5.33 5.78
N LEU A 123 -9.23 6.07 4.86
CA LEU A 123 -7.77 6.15 4.75
C LEU A 123 -7.13 6.63 6.07
N SER A 124 -7.82 7.49 6.83
CA SER A 124 -7.32 8.00 8.10
C SER A 124 -7.28 6.90 9.16
N ALA A 125 -8.25 5.98 9.19
CA ALA A 125 -8.25 4.84 10.09
C ALA A 125 -7.07 3.90 9.80
N HIS A 126 -6.76 3.64 8.53
CA HIS A 126 -5.59 2.86 8.14
C HIS A 126 -4.27 3.54 8.52
N GLN A 127 -4.14 4.85 8.27
CA GLN A 127 -2.96 5.63 8.64
C GLN A 127 -2.74 5.70 10.16
N ARG A 128 -3.83 5.86 10.94
CA ARG A 128 -3.76 5.81 12.41
C ARG A 128 -3.28 4.44 12.89
N MET A 129 -3.85 3.36 12.35
CA MET A 129 -3.45 2.00 12.72
C MET A 129 -1.98 1.75 12.40
N GLN A 130 -1.53 2.14 11.21
CA GLN A 130 -0.13 2.06 10.82
C GLN A 130 0.77 2.86 11.77
N SER A 131 0.46 4.13 12.02
CA SER A 131 1.28 4.97 12.89
C SER A 131 1.39 4.44 14.31
N ILE A 132 0.31 3.85 14.86
CA ILE A 132 0.35 3.24 16.19
C ILE A 132 1.19 1.95 16.17
N SER A 133 1.03 1.11 15.14
CA SER A 133 1.83 -0.10 14.97
C SER A 133 3.32 0.23 14.84
N ASP A 134 3.66 1.21 14.01
CA ASP A 134 5.05 1.61 13.76
C ASP A 134 5.69 2.16 15.03
N LYS A 135 4.99 3.02 15.79
CA LYS A 135 5.46 3.52 17.09
C LYS A 135 5.66 2.41 18.12
N LEU A 136 4.75 1.44 18.17
CA LEU A 136 4.89 0.28 19.06
C LEU A 136 6.09 -0.56 18.67
N CYS A 137 6.30 -0.82 17.38
CA CYS A 137 7.52 -1.48 16.93
C CYS A 137 8.77 -0.68 17.33
N GLU A 138 8.76 0.65 17.20
CA GLU A 138 9.86 1.52 17.63
C GLU A 138 10.15 1.41 19.13
N GLU A 139 9.12 1.51 19.97
CA GLU A 139 9.21 1.44 21.43
C GLU A 139 9.78 0.10 21.92
N TYR A 140 9.47 -0.98 21.21
CA TYR A 140 9.96 -2.33 21.49
C TYR A 140 11.26 -2.68 20.75
N GLY A 141 11.87 -1.73 20.03
CA GLY A 141 13.13 -1.93 19.30
C GLY A 141 13.05 -2.84 18.08
N LEU A 142 11.84 -3.00 17.51
CA LEU A 142 11.57 -3.81 16.32
C LEU A 142 11.65 -2.96 15.04
N SER A 143 11.86 -3.62 13.90
CA SER A 143 11.88 -2.98 12.61
C SER A 143 10.51 -2.41 12.23
N ILE A 144 10.57 -1.25 11.57
CA ILE A 144 9.41 -0.55 11.03
C ILE A 144 9.48 -0.67 9.51
N VAL A 145 8.33 -0.89 8.88
CA VAL A 145 8.26 -0.91 7.41
C VAL A 145 8.43 0.51 6.90
N VAL A 146 9.65 0.83 6.46
CA VAL A 146 9.91 2.10 5.76
C VAL A 146 9.09 2.11 4.47
N PRO A 147 8.22 3.11 4.25
CA PRO A 147 7.46 3.23 3.01
C PRO A 147 8.43 3.33 1.85
N ASN A 148 8.52 2.27 1.04
CA ASN A 148 9.33 2.32 -0.17
C ASN A 148 8.65 3.27 -1.17
N PRO A 149 9.24 4.43 -1.50
CA PRO A 149 8.64 5.42 -2.39
C PRO A 149 8.46 4.90 -3.83
N ASN A 150 9.09 3.77 -4.17
CA ASN A 150 8.97 3.06 -5.44
C ASN A 150 8.01 1.84 -5.40
N ARG A 151 7.29 1.62 -4.29
CA ARG A 151 6.37 0.47 -4.13
C ARG A 151 4.98 0.69 -4.74
N ASP A 152 4.76 1.78 -5.46
CA ASP A 152 3.58 1.97 -6.30
C ASP A 152 3.90 1.57 -7.74
N LYS A 153 3.44 0.37 -8.15
CA LYS A 153 2.91 0.02 -9.49
C LYS A 153 2.94 -1.48 -9.83
N ARG A 154 3.58 -2.35 -9.03
CA ARG A 154 3.73 -3.76 -9.40
C ARG A 154 3.33 -4.75 -8.32
N HIS A 155 2.06 -4.77 -7.89
CA HIS A 155 1.42 -6.01 -7.47
C HIS A 155 -0.09 -5.94 -7.73
N ARG A 156 -0.45 -6.06 -9.01
CA ARG A 156 -1.75 -6.58 -9.43
C ARG A 156 -1.88 -8.01 -8.91
N TYR A 157 -2.80 -8.25 -7.99
CA TYR A 157 -3.49 -9.54 -7.94
C TYR A 157 -4.79 -9.38 -8.75
N THR A 158 -4.67 -9.54 -10.06
CA THR A 158 -5.81 -9.74 -10.96
C THR A 158 -6.12 -11.23 -11.01
N TRP A 159 -7.16 -11.65 -10.30
CA TRP A 159 -7.84 -12.92 -10.61
C TRP A 159 -9.03 -12.59 -11.53
N ILE A 160 -8.83 -12.84 -12.83
CA ILE A 160 -9.85 -13.14 -13.87
C ILE A 160 -10.95 -12.08 -14.09
N ASN A 161 -10.86 -11.34 -15.20
CA ASN A 161 -11.84 -10.36 -15.70
C ASN A 161 -13.30 -10.89 -15.78
N PRO A 162 -14.26 -10.34 -15.02
CA PRO A 162 -15.63 -10.17 -15.49
C PRO A 162 -15.72 -8.81 -16.20
N LYS A 163 -16.21 -8.76 -17.45
CA LYS A 163 -16.40 -7.48 -18.17
C LYS A 163 -17.21 -6.50 -17.30
N SER A 164 -16.73 -5.26 -17.15
CA SER A 164 -17.39 -4.22 -16.34
C SER A 164 -18.80 -3.93 -16.85
N TYR A 165 -19.78 -3.65 -15.97
CA TYR A 165 -21.13 -3.23 -16.36
C TYR A 165 -21.15 -2.08 -17.38
N ARG A 166 -20.13 -1.21 -17.32
CA ARG A 166 -19.94 -0.13 -18.30
C ARG A 166 -19.69 -0.65 -19.72
N THR A 167 -18.98 -1.77 -19.86
CA THR A 167 -18.71 -2.40 -21.15
C THR A 167 -19.98 -3.00 -21.75
N TYR A 168 -20.80 -3.68 -20.94
CA TYR A 168 -22.10 -4.21 -21.40
C TYR A 168 -23.02 -3.10 -21.90
N ILE A 169 -23.16 -2.02 -21.12
CA ILE A 169 -24.00 -0.87 -21.51
C ILE A 169 -23.51 -0.23 -22.81
N LYS A 170 -22.19 -0.07 -22.99
CA LYS A 170 -21.64 0.48 -24.24
C LYS A 170 -22.01 -0.37 -25.45
N ASN A 171 -21.78 -1.68 -25.35
CA ASN A 171 -22.09 -2.62 -26.43
C ASN A 171 -23.59 -2.66 -26.74
N ASP A 172 -24.45 -2.61 -25.71
CA ASP A 172 -25.89 -2.60 -25.89
C ASP A 172 -26.39 -1.29 -26.49
N ILE A 173 -25.84 -0.14 -26.06
CA ILE A 173 -26.12 1.15 -26.68
C ILE A 173 -25.74 1.10 -28.17
N ASP A 174 -24.55 0.62 -28.50
CA ASP A 174 -24.08 0.53 -29.89
C ASP A 174 -24.99 -0.40 -30.72
N ARG A 175 -25.37 -1.57 -30.18
CA ARG A 175 -26.32 -2.51 -30.79
C ARG A 175 -27.72 -1.90 -30.99
N CYS A 176 -28.22 -1.12 -30.02
CA CYS A 176 -29.54 -0.48 -30.12
C CYS A 176 -29.53 0.70 -31.10
N ILE A 177 -28.43 1.44 -31.20
CA ILE A 177 -28.27 2.52 -32.20
C ILE A 177 -28.33 1.94 -33.62
N GLU A 178 -27.68 0.79 -33.88
CA GLU A 178 -27.71 0.15 -35.20
C GLU A 178 -29.12 -0.26 -35.65
N LYS A 179 -30.02 -0.54 -34.71
CA LYS A 179 -31.38 -1.01 -34.99
C LYS A 179 -32.43 0.10 -34.99
N ALA A 180 -32.19 1.18 -34.26
CA ALA A 180 -33.14 2.27 -34.10
C ALA A 180 -33.11 3.22 -35.29
N LYS A 181 -34.29 3.65 -35.78
CA LYS A 181 -34.41 4.71 -36.78
C LYS A 181 -34.71 6.07 -36.14
N THR A 182 -35.23 6.07 -34.92
CA THR A 182 -35.53 7.28 -34.14
C THR A 182 -35.00 7.16 -32.71
N TYR A 183 -34.86 8.29 -32.02
CA TYR A 183 -34.39 8.28 -30.63
C TYR A 183 -35.40 7.61 -29.69
N GLU A 184 -36.69 7.76 -29.98
CA GLU A 184 -37.78 7.11 -29.27
C GLU A 184 -37.72 5.58 -29.44
N GLU A 185 -37.44 5.09 -30.66
CA GLU A 185 -37.21 3.67 -30.92
C GLU A 185 -35.96 3.15 -30.20
N PHE A 186 -34.87 3.92 -30.18
CA PHE A 186 -33.67 3.57 -29.40
C PHE A 186 -33.98 3.41 -27.92
N LEU A 187 -34.75 4.34 -27.34
CA LEU A 187 -35.17 4.24 -25.94
C LEU A 187 -36.08 3.05 -25.70
N ALA A 188 -36.97 2.72 -26.65
CA ALA A 188 -37.81 1.53 -26.58
C ALA A 188 -36.98 0.25 -26.60
N LEU A 189 -36.02 0.12 -27.53
CA LEU A 189 -35.11 -1.03 -27.63
C LEU A 189 -34.23 -1.17 -26.37
N MET A 190 -33.65 -0.07 -25.89
CA MET A 190 -32.90 -0.09 -24.63
C MET A 190 -33.80 -0.47 -23.46
N SER A 191 -35.08 -0.09 -23.48
CA SER A 191 -36.00 -0.39 -22.40
C SER A 191 -36.33 -1.87 -22.24
N GLU A 192 -36.08 -2.70 -23.26
CA GLU A 192 -36.24 -4.17 -23.17
C GLU A 192 -35.31 -4.75 -22.11
N ASP A 193 -34.03 -4.39 -22.17
CA ASP A 193 -32.97 -4.93 -21.29
C ASP A 193 -32.65 -4.00 -20.11
N TYR A 194 -33.02 -2.72 -20.18
CA TYR A 194 -32.66 -1.68 -19.21
C TYR A 194 -33.86 -0.92 -18.64
N PHE A 195 -33.73 -0.49 -17.39
CA PHE A 195 -34.52 0.61 -16.85
C PHE A 195 -33.93 1.93 -17.35
N CYS A 196 -34.65 2.58 -18.26
CA CYS A 196 -34.28 3.88 -18.83
C CYS A 196 -34.87 5.01 -17.97
N LYS A 197 -34.01 5.84 -17.37
CA LYS A 197 -34.46 7.05 -16.68
C LYS A 197 -34.16 8.27 -17.55
N THR A 198 -35.22 8.86 -18.09
CA THR A 198 -35.20 10.06 -18.94
C THR A 198 -35.72 11.32 -18.23
N SER A 199 -36.39 11.16 -17.09
CA SER A 199 -37.07 12.22 -16.34
C SER A 199 -36.12 13.10 -15.48
N GLY A 200 -35.04 13.64 -16.06
CA GLY A 200 -34.12 14.53 -15.35
C GLY A 200 -33.02 15.10 -16.23
N LYS A 201 -32.06 15.84 -15.63
CA LYS A 201 -30.93 16.50 -16.33
C LYS A 201 -30.04 15.56 -17.18
N TYR A 202 -30.10 14.23 -16.96
CA TYR A 202 -29.24 13.26 -17.64
C TYR A 202 -29.96 11.95 -17.91
N LEU A 203 -29.73 11.38 -19.10
CA LEU A 203 -30.06 10.00 -19.43
C LEU A 203 -29.25 9.03 -18.55
N ALA A 204 -29.88 7.97 -18.06
CA ALA A 204 -29.22 6.92 -17.29
C ALA A 204 -29.85 5.54 -17.48
N PHE A 205 -28.99 4.51 -17.53
CA PHE A 205 -29.39 3.12 -17.75
C PHE A 205 -29.05 2.22 -16.56
N ARG A 206 -29.94 1.27 -16.28
CA ARG A 206 -29.68 0.17 -15.35
C ARG A 206 -30.23 -1.14 -15.91
N HIS A 207 -29.34 -2.07 -16.20
CA HIS A 207 -29.73 -3.37 -16.75
C HIS A 207 -30.67 -4.09 -15.79
N ARG A 208 -31.70 -4.74 -16.33
CA ARG A 208 -32.75 -5.42 -15.58
C ARG A 208 -32.24 -6.67 -14.85
N THR A 209 -31.43 -7.50 -15.51
CA THR A 209 -31.07 -8.85 -15.03
C THR A 209 -29.59 -9.06 -14.65
N ASN A 210 -28.63 -8.29 -15.18
CA ASN A 210 -27.19 -8.57 -14.97
C ASN A 210 -26.63 -8.22 -13.56
N GLY A 211 -27.49 -7.89 -12.61
CA GLY A 211 -27.09 -7.49 -11.26
C GLY A 211 -26.69 -6.02 -11.12
N GLN A 212 -26.77 -5.17 -12.15
CA GLN A 212 -26.44 -3.74 -12.04
C GLN A 212 -27.29 -3.02 -10.97
N LYS A 213 -26.58 -2.37 -10.06
CA LYS A 213 -27.07 -1.94 -8.74
C LYS A 213 -27.61 -0.51 -8.79
N ARG A 214 -26.89 0.36 -9.50
CA ARG A 214 -27.15 1.79 -9.66
C ARG A 214 -27.32 2.13 -11.13
N ASN A 215 -28.11 3.16 -11.42
CA ASN A 215 -28.17 3.71 -12.77
C ASN A 215 -26.80 4.31 -13.12
N ILE A 216 -26.27 3.93 -14.29
CA ILE A 216 -25.07 4.54 -14.83
C ILE A 216 -25.54 5.66 -15.76
N ARG A 217 -25.09 6.89 -15.47
CA ARG A 217 -25.41 8.07 -16.27
C ARG A 217 -24.60 8.01 -17.55
N VAL A 218 -25.25 8.23 -18.69
CA VAL A 218 -24.66 7.88 -19.97
C VAL A 218 -23.46 8.78 -20.31
N TYR A 219 -23.45 10.05 -19.86
CA TYR A 219 -22.28 10.93 -20.02
C TYR A 219 -21.00 10.41 -19.34
N THR A 220 -21.12 9.54 -18.33
CA THR A 220 -19.96 8.93 -17.65
C THR A 220 -19.34 7.77 -18.43
N LEU A 221 -19.96 7.35 -19.54
CA LEU A 221 -19.47 6.29 -20.42
C LEU A 221 -18.47 6.83 -21.46
N GLY A 222 -18.36 8.14 -21.61
CA GLY A 222 -17.48 8.81 -22.57
C GLY A 222 -18.27 9.62 -23.59
N GLU A 223 -17.56 10.48 -24.31
CA GLU A 223 -18.15 11.48 -25.22
C GLU A 223 -19.04 10.87 -26.31
N ALA A 224 -18.63 9.74 -26.89
CA ALA A 224 -19.38 9.03 -27.93
C ALA A 224 -20.73 8.45 -27.46
N TYR A 225 -20.99 8.45 -26.16
CA TYR A 225 -22.20 7.89 -25.56
C TYR A 225 -23.07 8.99 -24.92
N ARG A 226 -22.75 10.27 -25.05
CA ARG A 226 -23.65 11.34 -24.57
C ARG A 226 -24.97 11.31 -25.34
N GLU A 227 -26.04 11.83 -24.74
CA GLU A 227 -27.37 11.84 -25.36
C GLU A 227 -27.37 12.56 -26.71
N SER A 228 -26.66 13.69 -26.83
CA SER A 228 -26.46 14.41 -28.09
C SER A 228 -25.76 13.54 -29.14
N ALA A 229 -24.69 12.84 -28.75
CA ALA A 229 -23.96 11.92 -29.62
C ALA A 229 -24.81 10.70 -30.04
N ILE A 230 -25.63 10.15 -29.13
CA ILE A 230 -26.54 9.04 -29.43
C ILE A 230 -27.61 9.49 -30.45
N ARG A 231 -28.26 10.64 -30.22
CA ARG A 231 -29.25 11.22 -31.14
C ARG A 231 -28.65 11.46 -32.52
N GLN A 232 -27.44 12.00 -32.57
CA GLN A 232 -26.72 12.24 -33.82
C GLN A 232 -26.35 10.95 -34.54
N ARG A 233 -25.86 9.93 -33.81
CA ARG A 233 -25.51 8.63 -34.38
C ARG A 233 -26.72 7.90 -34.97
N ILE A 234 -27.89 8.03 -34.35
CA ILE A 234 -29.15 7.49 -34.90
C ILE A 234 -29.57 8.24 -36.17
N ALA A 235 -29.44 9.58 -36.18
CA ALA A 235 -29.88 10.40 -37.31
C ALA A 235 -28.94 10.34 -38.53
N SER A 236 -27.64 10.18 -38.33
CA SER A 236 -26.61 10.31 -39.38
C SER A 236 -25.81 9.03 -39.66
N GLY A 237 -25.93 8.00 -38.81
CA GLY A 237 -25.16 6.75 -38.92
C GLY A 237 -23.66 6.90 -38.61
N ILE A 238 -23.16 8.12 -38.35
CA ILE A 238 -21.74 8.42 -38.14
C ILE A 238 -21.58 9.24 -36.85
N PHE A 239 -20.57 8.94 -36.04
CA PHE A 239 -20.21 9.77 -34.89
C PHE A 239 -19.36 10.96 -35.36
N ILE A 240 -19.88 12.19 -35.23
CA ILE A 240 -19.10 13.42 -35.41
C ILE A 240 -18.94 14.04 -34.01
N PRO A 241 -17.71 14.20 -33.49
CA PRO A 241 -17.52 14.77 -32.16
C PRO A 241 -17.95 16.25 -32.16
N VAL A 242 -18.96 16.58 -31.36
CA VAL A 242 -19.32 17.97 -31.06
C VAL A 242 -18.24 18.56 -30.15
N GLN A 243 -17.62 19.68 -30.54
CA GLN A 243 -16.76 20.43 -29.62
C GLN A 243 -17.62 21.05 -28.51
N GLU A 244 -17.55 20.49 -27.30
CA GLU A 244 -18.12 21.12 -26.10
C GLU A 244 -17.16 22.19 -25.57
N THR A 245 -17.71 23.37 -25.26
CA THR A 245 -17.03 24.43 -24.52
C THR A 245 -16.70 23.97 -23.10
N ALA A 246 -15.51 24.36 -22.60
CA ALA A 246 -14.99 23.95 -21.29
C ALA A 246 -16.01 24.21 -20.17
N GLN A 247 -16.31 23.19 -19.37
CA GLN A 247 -17.18 23.37 -18.20
C GLN A 247 -16.49 24.30 -17.17
N PRO A 248 -17.25 25.20 -16.53
CA PRO A 248 -16.67 26.12 -15.55
C PRO A 248 -16.07 25.34 -14.37
N GLN A 249 -14.81 25.63 -14.05
CA GLN A 249 -14.13 25.07 -12.89
C GLN A 249 -14.91 25.37 -11.60
N THR A 250 -14.91 24.42 -10.67
CA THR A 250 -15.47 24.67 -9.34
C THR A 250 -14.58 25.65 -8.55
N TYR A 251 -15.18 26.45 -7.65
CA TYR A 251 -14.45 27.42 -6.82
C TYR A 251 -13.27 26.81 -6.04
N SER A 252 -13.43 25.60 -5.54
CA SER A 252 -12.38 24.86 -4.83
C SER A 252 -11.26 24.35 -5.75
N GLN A 253 -11.52 24.13 -7.04
CA GLN A 253 -10.47 23.86 -8.03
C GLN A 253 -9.66 25.13 -8.32
N GLN A 254 -10.34 26.26 -8.52
CA GLN A 254 -9.70 27.56 -8.76
C GLN A 254 -8.74 27.96 -7.61
N LEU A 255 -9.17 27.80 -6.35
CA LEU A 255 -8.30 28.09 -5.20
C LEU A 255 -7.04 27.20 -5.16
N ARG A 256 -7.15 25.92 -5.52
CA ARG A 256 -5.99 25.01 -5.58
C ARG A 256 -5.04 25.38 -6.72
N ASP A 257 -5.58 25.76 -7.87
CA ASP A 257 -4.77 26.17 -9.02
C ASP A 257 -3.98 27.45 -8.70
N ILE A 258 -4.61 28.42 -8.01
CA ILE A 258 -3.94 29.62 -7.51
C ILE A 258 -2.81 29.26 -6.53
N GLN A 259 -3.06 28.40 -5.54
CA GLN A 259 -2.04 27.95 -4.59
C GLN A 259 -0.85 27.27 -5.29
N ASN A 260 -1.13 26.40 -6.26
CA ASN A 260 -0.11 25.70 -7.04
C ASN A 260 0.74 26.68 -7.87
N MET A 261 0.13 27.73 -8.44
CA MET A 261 0.86 28.76 -9.17
C MET A 261 1.81 29.57 -8.27
N PHE A 262 1.37 29.95 -7.06
CA PHE A 262 2.25 30.64 -6.11
C PHE A 262 3.43 29.78 -5.69
N HIS A 263 3.19 28.50 -5.38
CA HIS A 263 4.25 27.56 -5.03
C HIS A 263 5.24 27.38 -6.19
N THR A 264 4.73 27.17 -7.40
CA THR A 264 5.53 27.03 -8.63
C THR A 264 6.43 28.25 -8.83
N LYS A 265 5.90 29.47 -8.68
CA LYS A 265 6.69 30.71 -8.81
C LYS A 265 7.85 30.78 -7.82
N GLY A 266 7.66 30.28 -6.59
CA GLY A 266 8.73 30.13 -5.59
C GLY A 266 9.85 29.21 -6.09
N VAL A 267 9.47 28.00 -6.53
CA VAL A 267 10.41 26.99 -7.05
C VAL A 267 11.23 27.52 -8.23
N LEU A 268 10.61 28.24 -9.17
CA LEU A 268 11.33 28.83 -10.31
C LEU A 268 12.39 29.84 -9.87
N ARG A 269 12.06 30.69 -8.90
CA ARG A 269 12.96 31.72 -8.39
C ARG A 269 14.15 31.09 -7.66
N GLU A 270 13.89 30.15 -6.75
CA GLU A 270 14.92 29.45 -5.98
C GLU A 270 15.90 28.70 -6.89
N ASN A 271 15.38 28.07 -7.93
CA ASN A 271 16.17 27.26 -8.87
C ASN A 271 16.65 28.04 -10.11
N LYS A 272 16.44 29.35 -10.16
CA LYS A 272 16.83 30.26 -11.27
C LYS A 272 16.32 29.78 -12.64
N ILE A 273 15.14 29.16 -12.68
CA ILE A 273 14.52 28.63 -13.90
C ILE A 273 13.90 29.79 -14.67
N LYS A 274 14.41 30.03 -15.89
CA LYS A 274 13.92 31.10 -16.79
C LYS A 274 13.28 30.54 -18.05
N SER A 275 13.58 29.29 -18.40
CA SER A 275 13.15 28.64 -19.63
C SER A 275 12.88 27.15 -19.43
N TYR A 276 12.16 26.56 -20.39
CA TYR A 276 11.90 25.11 -20.39
C TYR A 276 13.20 24.27 -20.48
N LYS A 277 14.27 24.82 -21.09
CA LYS A 277 15.58 24.16 -21.17
C LYS A 277 16.25 24.03 -19.80
N ASP A 278 15.99 24.95 -18.89
CA ASP A 278 16.56 24.93 -17.54
C ASP A 278 16.00 23.75 -16.74
N PHE A 279 14.70 23.42 -16.91
CA PHE A 279 14.12 22.22 -16.33
C PHE A 279 14.82 20.95 -16.80
N ALA A 280 15.04 20.80 -18.10
CA ALA A 280 15.71 19.62 -18.66
C ALA A 280 17.14 19.49 -18.12
N SER A 281 17.85 20.60 -17.99
CA SER A 281 19.23 20.64 -17.49
C SER A 281 19.30 20.27 -16.01
N ILE A 282 18.38 20.78 -15.18
CA ILE A 282 18.30 20.45 -13.75
C ILE A 282 17.92 18.98 -13.56
N ILE A 283 16.92 18.48 -14.28
CA ILE A 283 16.48 17.08 -14.21
C ILE A 283 17.62 16.13 -14.61
N SER A 284 18.35 16.44 -15.69
CA SER A 284 19.51 15.64 -16.12
C SER A 284 20.59 15.62 -15.05
N ARG A 285 20.96 16.79 -14.51
CA ARG A 285 21.94 16.90 -13.43
C ARG A 285 21.56 16.05 -12.22
N ILE A 286 20.30 16.12 -11.77
CA ILE A 286 19.82 15.34 -10.63
C ILE A 286 19.88 13.84 -10.94
N ALA A 287 19.55 13.44 -12.18
CA ALA A 287 19.63 12.05 -12.61
C ALA A 287 21.07 11.53 -12.60
N ASP A 288 22.03 12.31 -13.11
CA ASP A 288 23.45 11.95 -13.13
C ASP A 288 23.99 11.81 -11.69
N GLN A 289 23.71 12.79 -10.82
CA GLN A 289 24.11 12.74 -9.40
C GLN A 289 23.46 11.56 -8.67
N SER A 290 22.21 11.24 -8.98
CA SER A 290 21.51 10.08 -8.41
C SER A 290 22.17 8.76 -8.82
N LEU A 291 22.65 8.65 -10.06
CA LEU A 291 23.34 7.47 -10.56
C LEU A 291 24.71 7.28 -9.90
N ASP A 292 25.46 8.37 -9.70
CA ASP A 292 26.75 8.35 -9.02
C ASP A 292 26.62 7.91 -7.55
N LEU A 293 25.60 8.43 -6.85
CA LEU A 293 25.27 8.01 -5.48
C LEU A 293 24.92 6.52 -5.43
N GLN A 294 24.04 6.04 -6.31
CA GLN A 294 23.66 4.62 -6.35
C GLN A 294 24.86 3.70 -6.60
N THR A 295 25.80 4.12 -7.45
CA THR A 295 27.03 3.36 -7.72
C THR A 295 27.93 3.30 -6.48
N SER A 296 28.05 4.42 -5.77
CA SER A 296 28.81 4.51 -4.52
C SER A 296 28.17 3.66 -3.41
N MET A 297 26.85 3.68 -3.30
CA MET A 297 26.09 2.89 -2.32
C MET A 297 26.26 1.39 -2.56
N ARG A 298 26.13 0.91 -3.80
CA ARG A 298 26.37 -0.50 -4.15
C ARG A 298 27.78 -0.97 -3.80
N THR A 299 28.77 -0.10 -3.99
CA THR A 299 30.16 -0.38 -3.64
C THR A 299 30.32 -0.53 -2.12
N LEU A 300 29.65 0.32 -1.34
CA LEU A 300 29.63 0.23 0.11
C LEU A 300 28.87 -0.99 0.61
N GLU A 301 27.72 -1.31 0.04
CA GLU A 301 26.93 -2.51 0.36
C GLU A 301 27.75 -3.78 0.15
N THR A 302 28.39 -3.92 -1.02
CA THR A 302 29.29 -5.06 -1.30
C THR A 302 30.44 -5.13 -0.30
N ARG A 303 30.99 -3.98 0.12
CA ARG A 303 32.03 -3.93 1.15
C ARG A 303 31.49 -4.34 2.51
N MET A 304 30.28 -3.93 2.87
CA MET A 304 29.62 -4.27 4.12
C MET A 304 29.32 -5.77 4.20
N ASP A 305 28.85 -6.39 3.11
CA ASP A 305 28.61 -7.84 3.06
C ASP A 305 29.91 -8.63 3.36
N ASN A 306 31.02 -8.23 2.73
CA ASN A 306 32.33 -8.84 2.99
C ASN A 306 32.80 -8.63 4.44
N LEU A 307 32.55 -7.44 5.02
CA LEU A 307 32.90 -7.15 6.40
C LEU A 307 32.02 -7.93 7.38
N GLN A 308 30.73 -8.11 7.06
CA GLN A 308 29.79 -8.88 7.86
C GLN A 308 30.16 -10.36 7.88
N GLU A 309 30.52 -10.94 6.73
CA GLU A 309 30.99 -12.33 6.63
C GLU A 309 32.23 -12.57 7.54
N ILE A 310 33.12 -11.58 7.60
CA ILE A 310 34.30 -11.61 8.48
C ILE A 310 33.89 -11.49 9.96
N THR A 311 33.01 -10.55 10.32
CA THR A 311 32.59 -10.37 11.73
C THR A 311 31.80 -11.57 12.23
N ASP A 312 30.89 -12.12 11.43
CA ASP A 312 30.12 -13.32 11.76
C ASP A 312 31.03 -14.53 11.95
N SER A 313 32.10 -14.63 11.14
CA SER A 313 33.09 -15.69 11.30
C SER A 313 33.75 -15.66 12.68
N PHE A 314 34.03 -14.49 13.26
CA PHE A 314 34.55 -14.40 14.63
C PHE A 314 33.53 -14.92 15.66
N ASP A 315 32.25 -14.56 15.51
CA ASP A 315 31.19 -14.97 16.42
C ASP A 315 30.93 -16.49 16.34
N VAL A 316 31.01 -17.06 15.13
CA VAL A 316 30.89 -18.51 14.90
C VAL A 316 32.05 -19.28 15.53
N LEU A 317 33.28 -18.76 15.45
CA LEU A 317 34.43 -19.37 16.10
C LEU A 317 34.30 -19.33 17.61
N GLU A 318 33.96 -18.18 18.18
CA GLU A 318 33.74 -18.02 19.63
C GLU A 318 32.65 -18.98 20.14
N LYS A 319 31.51 -19.05 19.44
CA LYS A 319 30.39 -19.93 19.80
C LYS A 319 30.74 -21.43 19.78
N ASN A 320 31.55 -21.87 18.81
CA ASN A 320 31.87 -23.29 18.61
C ASN A 320 33.24 -23.69 19.22
N GLN A 321 33.98 -22.76 19.81
CA GLN A 321 35.27 -23.05 20.47
C GLN A 321 35.16 -24.14 21.54
N PRO A 322 34.14 -24.16 22.43
CA PRO A 322 34.03 -25.20 23.45
C PRO A 322 33.88 -26.62 22.86
N VAL A 323 33.17 -26.75 21.73
CA VAL A 323 33.00 -28.02 21.02
C VAL A 323 34.33 -28.52 20.46
N MET A 324 35.19 -27.61 20.00
CA MET A 324 36.52 -27.96 19.51
C MET A 324 37.46 -28.37 20.65
N ASP A 325 37.40 -27.67 21.79
CA ASP A 325 38.20 -27.99 22.98
C ASP A 325 37.80 -29.37 23.55
N GLU A 326 36.50 -29.67 23.62
CA GLU A 326 35.99 -30.99 24.02
C GLU A 326 36.33 -32.11 23.03
N LEU A 327 36.27 -31.83 21.72
CA LEU A 327 36.71 -32.79 20.68
C LEU A 327 38.19 -33.15 20.86
N ASP A 328 39.03 -32.19 21.22
CA ASP A 328 40.46 -32.42 21.46
C ASP A 328 40.70 -33.30 22.70
N ALA A 329 39.90 -33.11 23.75
CA ALA A 329 39.93 -33.88 25.00
C ALA A 329 39.21 -35.25 24.92
N ALA A 330 38.38 -35.48 23.90
CA ALA A 330 37.56 -36.68 23.79
C ALA A 330 38.38 -37.97 23.58
N LEU A 331 38.06 -39.02 24.36
CA LEU A 331 38.63 -40.36 24.20
C LEU A 331 38.15 -41.07 22.93
N LEU A 332 36.89 -40.86 22.52
CA LEU A 332 36.26 -41.44 21.33
C LEU A 332 35.95 -40.37 20.27
N LYS A 333 37.00 -39.83 19.65
CA LYS A 333 36.92 -38.67 18.73
C LYS A 333 35.96 -38.87 17.57
N ASP A 334 35.91 -40.06 16.97
CA ASP A 334 35.06 -40.30 15.80
C ASP A 334 33.56 -40.28 16.14
N ARG A 335 33.18 -40.78 17.32
CA ARG A 335 31.79 -40.70 17.80
C ARG A 335 31.42 -39.25 18.13
N TYR A 336 32.32 -38.49 18.74
CA TYR A 336 32.10 -37.07 19.06
C TYR A 336 31.92 -36.24 17.78
N ARG A 337 32.76 -36.47 16.75
CA ARG A 337 32.64 -35.81 15.44
C ARG A 337 31.28 -36.04 14.78
N LEU A 338 30.73 -37.26 14.90
CA LEU A 338 29.40 -37.57 14.36
C LEU A 338 28.28 -36.83 15.11
N GLN A 339 28.39 -36.71 16.43
CA GLN A 339 27.39 -36.03 17.26
C GLN A 339 27.41 -34.50 17.09
N HIS A 340 28.58 -33.91 16.88
CA HIS A 340 28.76 -32.45 16.77
C HIS A 340 29.15 -31.99 15.37
N ARG A 341 28.78 -32.76 14.33
CA ARG A 341 29.19 -32.55 12.95
C ARG A 341 28.91 -31.13 12.45
N ASP A 342 27.74 -30.59 12.75
CA ASP A 342 27.32 -29.28 12.24
C ASP A 342 28.14 -28.14 12.87
N SER A 343 28.35 -28.19 14.19
CA SER A 343 29.20 -27.22 14.92
C SER A 343 30.65 -27.25 14.46
N ILE A 344 31.21 -28.45 14.25
CA ILE A 344 32.59 -28.62 13.76
C ILE A 344 32.70 -28.07 12.33
N THR A 345 31.71 -28.35 11.49
CA THR A 345 31.67 -27.86 10.11
C THR A 345 31.58 -26.33 10.08
N ALA A 346 30.69 -25.74 10.87
CA ALA A 346 30.53 -24.29 11.00
C ALA A 346 31.83 -23.61 11.46
N TYR A 347 32.50 -24.19 12.47
CA TYR A 347 33.80 -23.70 12.95
C TYR A 347 34.86 -23.74 11.84
N GLN A 348 34.98 -24.86 11.12
CA GLN A 348 35.95 -25.02 10.02
C GLN A 348 35.68 -24.05 8.87
N THR A 349 34.41 -23.85 8.50
CA THR A 349 34.02 -22.89 7.47
C THR A 349 34.38 -21.46 7.86
N ALA A 350 34.05 -21.05 9.09
CA ALA A 350 34.40 -19.71 9.61
C ALA A 350 35.93 -19.50 9.67
N ALA A 351 36.69 -20.52 10.11
CA ALA A 351 38.15 -20.46 10.12
C ALA A 351 38.72 -20.30 8.70
N ALA A 352 38.17 -21.01 7.72
CA ALA A 352 38.58 -20.91 6.32
C ALA A 352 38.30 -19.53 5.71
N ILE A 353 37.18 -18.90 6.07
CA ILE A 353 36.85 -17.52 5.66
C ILE A 353 37.90 -16.55 6.19
N LEU A 354 38.19 -16.56 7.50
CA LEU A 354 39.22 -15.69 8.07
C LEU A 354 40.60 -15.94 7.45
N GLN A 355 40.96 -17.20 7.20
CA GLN A 355 42.20 -17.56 6.53
C GLN A 355 42.28 -17.02 5.10
N LYS A 356 41.19 -17.11 4.32
CA LYS A 356 41.09 -16.53 2.97
C LYS A 356 41.35 -15.02 2.98
N HIS A 357 40.89 -14.34 4.03
CA HIS A 357 41.14 -12.90 4.23
C HIS A 357 42.48 -12.58 4.92
N ARG A 358 43.32 -13.59 5.22
CA ARG A 358 44.60 -13.47 5.93
C ARG A 358 44.45 -12.87 7.34
N ILE A 359 43.35 -13.19 8.01
CA ILE A 359 43.01 -12.69 9.34
C ILE A 359 43.36 -13.76 10.38
N ASN A 360 44.01 -13.34 11.47
CA ASN A 360 44.28 -14.23 12.60
C ASN A 360 43.03 -14.32 13.51
N ALA A 361 42.42 -15.50 13.55
CA ALA A 361 41.22 -15.77 14.35
C ALA A 361 41.41 -15.58 15.87
N LYS A 362 42.64 -15.69 16.38
CA LYS A 362 42.94 -15.60 17.81
C LYS A 362 43.29 -14.18 18.28
N ASP A 363 43.33 -13.22 17.36
CA ASP A 363 43.68 -11.83 17.65
C ASP A 363 42.43 -10.98 17.87
N ASP A 364 42.14 -10.62 19.12
CA ASP A 364 41.01 -9.76 19.49
C ASP A 364 41.09 -8.35 18.86
N SER A 365 42.31 -7.87 18.54
CA SER A 365 42.52 -6.61 17.83
C SER A 365 41.92 -6.65 16.42
N SER A 366 42.03 -7.81 15.75
CA SER A 366 41.47 -8.01 14.42
C SER A 366 39.94 -7.93 14.44
N ARG A 367 39.26 -8.58 15.40
CA ARG A 367 37.79 -8.51 15.52
C ARG A 367 37.30 -7.07 15.67
N LYS A 368 37.88 -6.31 16.61
CA LYS A 368 37.54 -4.90 16.84
C LYS A 368 37.78 -4.03 15.61
N LYS A 369 38.88 -4.26 14.88
CA LYS A 369 39.19 -3.55 13.64
C LYS A 369 38.10 -3.75 12.57
N TYR A 370 37.67 -5.00 12.32
CA TYR A 370 36.66 -5.28 11.29
C TYR A 370 35.27 -4.79 11.68
N GLN A 371 34.91 -4.87 12.96
CA GLN A 371 33.70 -4.23 13.49
C GLN A 371 33.72 -2.71 13.28
N ALA A 372 34.84 -2.03 13.59
CA ALA A 372 34.96 -0.59 13.37
C ALA A 372 34.86 -0.21 11.87
N LEU A 373 35.46 -1.02 10.98
CA LEU A 373 35.36 -0.82 9.53
C LEU A 373 33.92 -1.00 9.01
N PHE A 374 33.17 -1.95 9.58
CA PHE A 374 31.76 -2.14 9.25
C PHE A 374 30.92 -0.93 9.68
N GLN A 375 31.11 -0.44 10.90
CA GLN A 375 30.40 0.73 11.41
C GLN A 375 30.72 2.01 10.60
N ASP A 376 31.99 2.22 10.22
CA ASP A 376 32.39 3.31 9.32
C ASP A 376 31.71 3.21 7.94
N ALA A 377 31.65 2.02 7.35
CA ALA A 377 30.99 1.80 6.07
C ALA A 377 29.46 2.02 6.15
N SER A 378 28.84 1.55 7.24
CA SER A 378 27.41 1.75 7.52
C SER A 378 27.07 3.24 7.68
N GLY A 379 27.86 3.99 8.47
CA GLY A 379 27.67 5.43 8.63
C GLY A 379 27.80 6.20 7.32
N LYS A 380 28.77 5.83 6.46
CA LYS A 380 28.89 6.40 5.11
C LYS A 380 27.68 6.08 4.24
N LEU A 381 27.17 4.85 4.28
CA LEU A 381 25.99 4.46 3.51
C LEU A 381 24.75 5.28 3.94
N GLU A 382 24.56 5.51 5.24
CA GLU A 382 23.49 6.36 5.76
C GLU A 382 23.59 7.81 5.24
N THR A 383 24.80 8.37 5.19
CA THR A 383 25.00 9.72 4.64
C THR A 383 24.66 9.81 3.14
N LEU A 384 24.97 8.78 2.35
CA LEU A 384 24.63 8.74 0.94
C LEU A 384 23.12 8.61 0.71
N TRP A 385 22.41 7.82 1.52
CA TRP A 385 20.95 7.75 1.49
C TRP A 385 20.30 9.11 1.74
N LYS A 386 20.77 9.86 2.75
CA LYS A 386 20.27 11.22 3.03
C LYS A 386 20.47 12.17 1.85
N GLN A 387 21.62 12.08 1.16
CA GLN A 387 21.88 12.87 -0.05
C GLN A 387 20.96 12.47 -1.21
N TYR A 388 20.74 11.17 -1.40
CA TYR A 388 19.85 10.65 -2.43
C TYR A 388 18.39 11.10 -2.21
N ASP A 389 17.89 11.02 -0.98
CA ASP A 389 16.53 11.45 -0.63
C ASP A 389 16.32 12.95 -0.86
N SER A 390 17.34 13.75 -0.53
CA SER A 390 17.33 15.20 -0.81
C SER A 390 17.23 15.48 -2.32
N LEU A 391 17.95 14.74 -3.16
CA LEU A 391 17.89 14.88 -4.61
C LEU A 391 16.53 14.45 -5.18
N GLN A 392 15.92 13.40 -4.65
CA GLN A 392 14.58 12.96 -5.07
C GLN A 392 13.50 13.99 -4.69
N ALA A 393 13.60 14.58 -3.51
CA ALA A 393 12.71 15.66 -3.09
C ALA A 393 12.86 16.91 -3.98
N GLU A 394 14.08 17.26 -4.39
CA GLU A 394 14.34 18.33 -5.37
C GLU A 394 13.69 17.99 -6.73
N LEU A 395 13.89 16.77 -7.24
CA LEU A 395 13.33 16.32 -8.52
C LEU A 395 11.81 16.40 -8.54
N GLN A 396 11.14 16.02 -7.43
CA GLN A 396 9.69 16.10 -7.32
C GLN A 396 9.22 17.55 -7.41
N LYS A 397 9.81 18.46 -6.64
CA LYS A 397 9.48 19.90 -6.67
C LYS A 397 9.62 20.49 -8.07
N ILE A 398 10.73 20.16 -8.76
CA ILE A 398 11.01 20.62 -10.13
C ILE A 398 10.00 20.05 -11.12
N SER A 399 9.62 18.78 -10.98
CA SER A 399 8.66 18.11 -11.87
C SER A 399 7.23 18.64 -11.70
N GLU A 400 6.83 18.94 -10.46
CA GLU A 400 5.54 19.55 -10.16
C GLU A 400 5.45 20.99 -10.70
N ALA A 401 6.51 21.78 -10.52
CA ALA A 401 6.60 23.12 -11.10
C ALA A 401 6.51 23.08 -12.63
N LYS A 402 7.22 22.13 -13.26
CA LYS A 402 7.16 21.91 -14.71
C LYS A 402 5.74 21.61 -15.19
N ARG A 403 5.05 20.67 -14.54
CA ARG A 403 3.67 20.27 -14.89
C ARG A 403 2.67 21.43 -14.74
N THR A 404 2.83 22.25 -13.70
CA THR A 404 1.97 23.43 -13.50
C THR A 404 2.14 24.44 -14.63
N ILE A 405 3.39 24.69 -15.04
CA ILE A 405 3.68 25.58 -16.19
C ILE A 405 3.12 25.02 -17.48
N GLU A 406 3.29 23.72 -17.75
CA GLU A 406 2.74 23.07 -18.95
C GLU A 406 1.22 23.24 -19.05
N LYS A 407 0.50 23.10 -17.93
CA LYS A 407 -0.96 23.32 -17.89
C LYS A 407 -1.33 24.76 -18.26
N VAL A 408 -0.68 25.75 -17.66
CA VAL A 408 -0.92 27.18 -17.95
C VAL A 408 -0.68 27.47 -19.43
N TYR A 409 0.41 26.99 -20.01
CA TYR A 409 0.69 27.18 -21.43
C TYR A 409 -0.32 26.47 -22.36
N THR A 410 -0.86 25.30 -21.97
CA THR A 410 -1.90 24.62 -22.75
C THR A 410 -3.26 25.33 -22.67
N GLU A 411 -3.57 25.95 -21.53
CA GLU A 411 -4.79 26.74 -21.32
C GLU A 411 -4.73 28.08 -22.08
N GLU A 412 -3.59 28.76 -22.10
CA GLU A 412 -3.39 29.98 -22.90
C GLU A 412 -3.56 29.71 -24.41
N LYS A 413 -3.02 28.59 -24.92
CA LYS A 413 -3.17 28.22 -26.34
C LYS A 413 -4.61 27.88 -26.74
N THR A 414 -5.41 27.36 -25.81
CA THR A 414 -6.82 27.03 -26.09
C THR A 414 -7.73 28.26 -26.01
N GLN A 415 -7.39 29.28 -25.19
CA GLN A 415 -8.11 30.55 -25.15
C GLN A 415 -7.70 31.52 -26.28
N GLY A 416 -6.44 31.49 -26.73
CA GLY A 416 -5.94 32.35 -27.82
C GLY A 416 -6.41 31.99 -29.23
N GLY A 417 -6.96 30.79 -29.44
CA GLY A 417 -7.47 30.33 -30.74
C GLY A 417 -8.88 30.83 -31.10
N ILE A 418 -9.58 31.50 -30.18
CA ILE A 418 -10.98 31.91 -30.37
C ILE A 418 -11.10 33.43 -30.71
N LEU A 419 -9.99 34.18 -30.71
CA LEU A 419 -10.02 35.64 -30.88
C LEU A 419 -9.46 36.18 -32.21
N ASN A 420 -9.09 35.32 -33.17
CA ASN A 420 -8.62 35.77 -34.49
C ASN A 420 -9.46 35.20 -35.64
N GLU A 421 -10.78 35.42 -35.62
CA GLU A 421 -11.61 35.47 -36.83
C GLU A 421 -12.75 36.48 -36.61
N ARG A 422 -12.44 37.77 -36.78
CA ARG A 422 -13.40 38.82 -37.16
C ARG A 422 -12.72 39.86 -38.03
#